data_AF-A0A2I0KIV1-F1
#
_entry.id   AF-A0A2I0KIV1-F1
#
_cell.length_a   1.000
_cell.length_b   1.000
_cell.length_c   1.000
_cell.angle_alpha   90.00
_cell.angle_beta   90.00
_cell.angle_gamma   90.00
#
_symmetry.space_group_name_H-M   'P 1'
#
loop_
_entity.id
_entity.type
_entity.pdbx_description
1 polymer ?
#
loop_
_entity_poly.entity_id
_entity_poly.type
_entity_poly.pdbx_seq_one_letter_code
_entity_poly.pdbx_strand_id
1 'polypeptide(L)'
;MACMKLGSKTDSFQRQGQAWFCTTGLPSDVVVEVGQMSFHLHKFPLLSRSGLMEKLISEASASLEKQDQKCVINLSDIPAGPRTFELIAKFCYGVKLELTASNVTSWRH
;
A
#
# COMPACT_ATOMS: atom_id res chain seq x y z
N MET A 1 10.78 25.93 1.63
CA MET A 1 10.91 24.61 0.99
C MET A 1 9.59 24.28 0.29
N ALA A 2 9.62 23.93 -0.99
CA ALA A 2 8.40 23.58 -1.72
C ALA A 2 7.95 22.17 -1.30
N CYS A 3 6.73 22.06 -0.78
CA CYS A 3 6.08 20.78 -0.48
C CYS A 3 4.73 20.75 -1.19
N MET A 4 4.35 19.59 -1.71
CA MET A 4 3.02 19.37 -2.30
C MET A 4 2.21 18.53 -1.33
N LYS A 5 1.05 19.02 -0.93
CA LYS A 5 0.08 18.28 -0.10
C LYS A 5 -0.86 17.52 -1.01
N LEU A 6 -0.84 16.20 -0.93
CA LEU A 6 -1.73 15.33 -1.71
C LEU A 6 -2.68 14.59 -0.78
N GLY A 7 -3.98 14.61 -1.05
CA GLY A 7 -4.99 13.90 -0.25
C GLY A 7 -5.76 14.78 0.73
N SER A 8 -6.92 14.30 1.16
CA SER A 8 -7.87 15.00 2.02
C SER A 8 -8.22 14.24 3.30
N LYS A 9 -7.85 12.95 3.39
CA LYS A 9 -8.18 12.09 4.54
C LYS A 9 -7.08 12.14 5.60
N THR A 10 -7.46 12.06 6.86
CA THR A 10 -6.54 11.87 7.99
C THR A 10 -5.93 10.48 7.95
N ASP A 11 -4.76 10.32 8.55
CA ASP A 11 -4.06 9.04 8.59
C ASP A 11 -4.91 7.98 9.31
N SER A 12 -5.26 6.92 8.58
CA SER A 12 -6.05 5.79 9.06
C SER A 12 -5.22 4.51 9.11
N PHE A 13 -3.90 4.62 9.24
CA PHE A 13 -2.98 3.49 9.31
C PHE A 13 -2.44 3.33 10.73
N GLN A 14 -2.58 2.15 11.29
CA GLN A 14 -2.06 1.80 12.61
C GLN A 14 -1.03 0.69 12.49
N ARG A 15 0.16 0.93 13.04
CA ARG A 15 1.20 -0.10 13.12
C ARG A 15 1.05 -0.93 14.38
N GLN A 16 0.97 -2.25 14.23
CA GLN A 16 0.97 -3.22 15.31
C GLN A 16 2.14 -4.20 15.09
N GLY A 17 3.25 -3.94 15.79
CA GLY A 17 4.49 -4.71 15.60
C GLY A 17 5.05 -4.55 14.18
N GLN A 18 5.18 -5.66 13.47
CA GLN A 18 5.64 -5.73 12.08
C GLN A 18 4.50 -5.65 11.05
N ALA A 19 3.26 -5.42 11.49
CA ALA A 19 2.11 -5.32 10.60
C ALA A 19 1.48 -3.91 10.63
N TRP A 20 1.01 -3.46 9.48
CA TRP A 20 0.24 -2.25 9.30
C TRP A 20 -1.22 -2.60 9.01
N PHE A 21 -2.14 -1.98 9.74
CA PHE A 21 -3.58 -2.18 9.59
C PHE A 21 -4.26 -0.87 9.26
N CYS A 22 -5.28 -0.93 8.41
CA CYS A 22 -6.14 0.22 8.16
C CYS A 22 -7.30 0.23 9.17
N THR A 23 -7.53 1.34 9.87
CA THR A 23 -8.53 1.48 10.93
C THR A 23 -9.93 1.82 10.40
N THR A 24 -10.22 1.53 9.14
CA THR A 24 -11.49 1.84 8.46
C THR A 24 -12.68 1.00 8.93
N GLY A 25 -12.50 0.13 9.94
CA GLY A 25 -13.56 -0.71 10.52
C GLY A 25 -14.03 -1.86 9.63
N LEU A 26 -13.43 -2.03 8.45
CA LEU A 26 -13.70 -3.10 7.50
C LEU A 26 -12.58 -4.15 7.55
N PRO A 27 -12.88 -5.44 7.29
CA PRO A 27 -11.87 -6.47 7.19
C PRO A 27 -10.95 -6.21 5.99
N SER A 28 -9.66 -6.50 6.13
CA SER A 28 -8.69 -6.36 5.05
C SER A 28 -8.83 -7.47 4.00
N ASP A 29 -9.00 -7.12 2.73
CA ASP A 29 -9.17 -8.08 1.63
C ASP A 29 -7.84 -8.43 0.92
N VAL A 30 -6.75 -7.72 1.22
CA VAL A 30 -5.43 -7.95 0.62
C VAL A 30 -4.32 -7.70 1.64
N VAL A 31 -3.27 -8.54 1.59
CA VAL A 31 -2.04 -8.38 2.37
C VAL A 31 -0.89 -8.16 1.42
N VAL A 32 -0.09 -7.13 1.67
CA VAL A 32 1.14 -6.90 0.93
C VAL A 32 2.32 -7.06 1.88
N GLU A 33 3.21 -7.99 1.58
CA GLU A 33 4.41 -8.24 2.36
C GLU A 33 5.59 -7.54 1.70
N VAL A 34 6.27 -6.66 2.43
CA VAL A 34 7.43 -5.92 1.96
C VAL A 34 8.58 -6.17 2.94
N GLY A 35 9.49 -7.06 2.57
CA GLY A 35 10.57 -7.51 3.44
C GLY A 35 10.02 -8.16 4.72
N GLN A 36 10.21 -7.49 5.87
CA GLN A 36 9.75 -7.97 7.18
C GLN A 36 8.44 -7.31 7.65
N MET A 37 7.78 -6.51 6.81
CA MET A 37 6.52 -5.84 7.17
C MET A 37 5.35 -6.37 6.36
N SER A 38 4.22 -6.56 7.03
CA SER A 38 2.96 -6.98 6.40
C SER A 38 1.93 -5.84 6.42
N PHE A 39 1.38 -5.48 5.27
CA PHE A 39 0.41 -4.41 5.14
C PHE A 39 -0.97 -4.99 4.85
N HIS A 40 -1.88 -4.86 5.79
CA HIS A 40 -3.27 -5.30 5.69
C HIS A 40 -4.11 -4.16 5.11
N LEU A 41 -4.41 -4.29 3.82
CA LEU A 41 -5.03 -3.26 3.00
C LEU A 41 -6.35 -3.78 2.40
N HIS A 42 -6.99 -2.92 1.62
CA HIS A 42 -8.23 -3.17 0.91
C HIS A 42 -7.96 -3.06 -0.59
N LYS A 43 -8.63 -3.89 -1.40
CA LYS A 43 -8.38 -3.93 -2.84
C LYS A 43 -8.81 -2.63 -3.52
N PHE A 44 -9.99 -2.10 -3.16
CA PHE A 44 -10.61 -0.97 -3.85
C PHE A 44 -9.72 0.31 -3.90
N PRO A 45 -9.12 0.79 -2.78
CA PRO A 45 -8.22 1.94 -2.82
C PRO A 45 -6.95 1.72 -3.67
N LEU A 46 -6.42 0.49 -3.67
CA LEU A 46 -5.21 0.15 -4.42
C LEU A 46 -5.48 0.08 -5.93
N LEU A 47 -6.55 -0.62 -6.32
CA LEU A 47 -6.96 -0.78 -7.72
C LEU A 47 -7.31 0.56 -8.36
N SER A 48 -7.95 1.47 -7.62
CA SER A 48 -8.33 2.79 -8.13
C SER A 48 -7.14 3.72 -8.42
N ARG A 49 -5.97 3.48 -7.82
CA ARG A 49 -4.84 4.43 -7.82
C ARG A 49 -3.52 3.82 -8.32
N SER A 50 -3.44 2.51 -8.53
CA SER A 50 -2.23 1.83 -8.98
C SER A 50 -2.54 0.69 -9.94
N GLY A 51 -2.19 0.87 -11.21
CA GLY A 51 -2.28 -0.20 -12.22
C GLY A 51 -1.29 -1.35 -11.99
N LEU A 52 -0.21 -1.11 -11.24
CA LEU A 52 0.72 -2.17 -10.85
C LEU A 52 0.09 -3.09 -9.80
N MET A 53 -0.58 -2.52 -8.79
CA MET A 53 -1.32 -3.32 -7.80
C MET A 53 -2.47 -4.09 -8.46
N GLU A 54 -3.15 -3.50 -9.44
CA GLU A 54 -4.18 -4.18 -10.22
C GLU A 54 -3.66 -5.41 -10.94
N LYS A 55 -2.52 -5.29 -11.64
CA LYS A 55 -1.87 -6.45 -12.29
C LYS A 55 -1.49 -7.53 -11.29
N LEU A 56 -0.83 -7.17 -10.19
CA LEU A 56 -0.40 -8.14 -9.17
C LEU A 56 -1.58 -8.82 -8.47
N ILE A 57 -2.66 -8.08 -8.16
CA ILE A 57 -3.88 -8.66 -7.59
C ILE A 57 -4.54 -9.60 -8.61
N SER A 58 -4.57 -9.22 -9.89
CA SER A 58 -5.12 -10.05 -10.97
C SER A 58 -4.32 -11.34 -11.16
N GLU A 59 -2.99 -11.27 -11.22
CA GLU A 59 -2.08 -12.42 -11.30
C GLU A 59 -2.18 -13.34 -10.08
N ALA A 60 -2.27 -12.77 -8.87
CA ALA A 60 -2.51 -13.53 -7.64
C ALA A 60 -3.89 -14.20 -7.64
N SER A 61 -4.91 -13.56 -8.21
CA SER A 61 -6.25 -14.14 -8.35
C SER A 61 -6.35 -15.20 -9.46
N ALA A 62 -5.53 -15.09 -10.51
CA ALA A 62 -5.48 -16.07 -11.59
C ALA A 62 -4.73 -17.35 -11.19
N SER A 63 -3.79 -17.24 -10.24
CA SER A 63 -3.02 -18.37 -9.72
C SER A 63 -3.70 -19.09 -8.55
N LEU A 64 -4.65 -18.45 -7.87
CA LEU A 64 -5.44 -19.02 -6.78
C LEU A 64 -6.88 -19.25 -7.26
N GLU A 65 -7.22 -20.49 -7.63
CA GLU A 65 -8.55 -20.91 -8.09
C GLU A 65 -9.73 -20.67 -7.11
N LYS A 66 -9.58 -19.92 -6.02
CA LYS A 66 -10.65 -19.72 -5.01
C LYS A 66 -10.73 -18.29 -4.51
N GLN A 67 -11.82 -17.63 -4.89
CA GLN A 67 -12.22 -16.25 -4.64
C GLN A 67 -12.40 -15.82 -3.17
N ASP A 68 -12.08 -16.64 -2.17
CA ASP A 68 -12.56 -16.42 -0.80
C ASP A 68 -11.46 -16.21 0.26
N GLN A 69 -10.19 -16.33 -0.11
CA GLN A 69 -9.09 -16.18 0.85
C GLN A 69 -8.18 -15.01 0.44
N LYS A 70 -8.28 -13.94 1.24
CA LYS A 70 -7.30 -12.86 1.43
C LYS A 70 -6.09 -12.93 0.48
N CYS A 71 -6.05 -12.10 -0.56
CA CYS A 71 -4.95 -12.11 -1.53
C CYS A 71 -3.64 -11.67 -0.85
N VAL A 72 -2.60 -12.49 -0.88
CA VAL A 72 -1.27 -12.15 -0.34
C VAL A 72 -0.33 -11.85 -1.50
N ILE A 73 0.30 -10.68 -1.48
CA ILE A 73 1.25 -10.22 -2.50
C ILE A 73 2.59 -9.98 -1.83
N ASN A 74 3.65 -10.58 -2.35
CA ASN A 74 4.99 -10.37 -1.84
C ASN A 74 5.76 -9.39 -2.75
N LEU A 75 6.22 -8.28 -2.18
CA LEU A 75 7.01 -7.23 -2.83
C LEU A 75 8.37 -7.13 -2.13
N SER A 76 9.21 -8.14 -2.32
CA SER A 76 10.57 -8.19 -1.77
C SER A 76 11.57 -7.24 -2.47
N ASP A 77 11.24 -6.76 -3.67
CA ASP A 77 12.19 -6.03 -4.55
C ASP A 77 12.09 -4.48 -4.46
N ILE A 78 11.41 -3.92 -3.45
CA ILE A 78 11.29 -2.45 -3.36
C ILE A 78 12.64 -1.85 -2.91
N PRO A 79 13.35 -1.08 -3.76
CA PRO A 79 14.71 -0.60 -3.47
C PRO A 79 14.76 0.37 -2.28
N ALA A 80 13.64 1.00 -1.94
CA ALA A 80 13.50 1.92 -0.83
C ALA A 80 12.81 1.31 0.42
N GLY A 81 12.60 -0.01 0.41
CA GLY A 81 12.09 -0.77 1.54
C GLY A 81 10.63 -0.48 1.94
N PRO A 82 10.19 -1.00 3.10
CA PRO A 82 8.78 -0.97 3.52
C PRO A 82 8.26 0.43 3.86
N ARG A 83 9.14 1.37 4.26
CA ARG A 83 8.73 2.77 4.51
C ARG A 83 8.21 3.45 3.25
N THR A 84 8.76 3.14 2.08
CA THR A 84 8.28 3.70 0.82
C THR A 84 6.92 3.14 0.46
N PHE A 85 6.71 1.84 0.69
CA PHE A 85 5.41 1.22 0.48
C PHE A 85 4.33 1.79 1.40
N GLU A 86 4.66 2.14 2.65
CA GLU A 86 3.74 2.84 3.55
C GLU A 86 3.21 4.15 2.91
N LEU A 87 4.10 4.96 2.32
CA LEU A 87 3.72 6.21 1.68
C LEU A 87 2.86 5.97 0.43
N ILE A 88 3.19 4.95 -0.37
CA ILE A 88 2.42 4.53 -1.55
C ILE A 88 1.02 4.07 -1.13
N ALA A 89 0.91 3.24 -0.09
CA ALA A 89 -0.37 2.80 0.46
C ALA A 89 -1.20 3.99 0.93
N LYS A 90 -0.61 4.93 1.69
CA LYS A 90 -1.29 6.17 2.11
C LYS A 90 -1.78 7.00 0.93
N PHE A 91 -0.96 7.12 -0.12
CA PHE A 91 -1.35 7.78 -1.37
C PHE A 91 -2.56 7.10 -2.03
N CYS A 92 -2.56 5.77 -2.14
CA CYS A 92 -3.69 5.02 -2.70
C CYS A 92 -4.99 5.22 -1.89
N TYR A 93 -4.89 5.41 -0.58
CA TYR A 93 -6.01 5.71 0.31
C TYR A 93 -6.46 7.18 0.30
N GLY A 94 -5.75 8.05 -0.42
CA GLY A 94 -6.01 9.50 -0.42
C GLY A 94 -5.72 10.16 0.93
N VAL A 95 -4.88 9.53 1.76
CA VAL A 95 -4.38 10.11 3.00
C VAL A 95 -3.50 11.31 2.64
N LYS A 96 -3.61 12.38 3.45
CA LYS A 96 -2.83 13.59 3.27
C LYS A 96 -1.34 13.30 3.42
N LEU A 97 -0.61 13.36 2.31
CA LEU A 97 0.82 13.15 2.22
C LEU A 97 1.51 14.47 1.88
N GLU A 98 2.59 14.80 2.60
CA GLU A 98 3.48 15.89 2.22
C GLU A 98 4.62 15.34 1.37
N LEU A 99 4.55 15.59 0.07
CA LEU A 99 5.63 15.33 -0.87
C LEU A 99 6.69 16.42 -0.72
N THR A 100 7.92 16.00 -0.45
CA THR A 100 9.10 16.86 -0.32
C THR A 100 10.19 16.34 -1.25
N ALA A 101 11.08 17.21 -1.74
CA ALA A 101 12.12 16.80 -2.71
C ALA A 101 12.92 15.55 -2.26
N SER A 102 13.14 15.39 -0.96
CA SER A 102 13.81 14.23 -0.37
C SER A 102 13.05 12.91 -0.52
N ASN A 103 11.71 12.90 -0.49
CA ASN A 103 10.92 11.67 -0.65
C ASN A 103 10.70 11.29 -2.12
N VAL A 104 10.62 12.26 -3.04
CA VAL A 104 10.43 11.99 -4.47
C VAL A 104 11.62 11.28 -5.10
N THR A 105 12.85 11.57 -4.66
CA THR A 105 14.06 10.88 -5.16
C THR A 105 14.05 9.37 -4.88
N SER A 106 13.43 8.94 -3.78
CA SER A 106 13.33 7.52 -3.40
C SER A 106 12.25 6.73 -4.16
N TRP A 107 11.43 7.39 -4.98
CA TRP A 107 10.34 6.78 -5.75
C TRP A 107 10.66 6.61 -7.24
N ARG A 108 11.82 7.12 -7.69
CA ARG A 108 12.19 7.23 -9.12
C ARG A 108 13.15 6.15 -9.63
N HIS A 109 13.42 5.11 -8.84
CA HIS A 109 14.33 4.02 -9.22
C HIS A 109 13.58 2.72 -9.45
#